data_AF-A0A944L9A2-F1
#
_entry.id   AF-A0A944L9A2-F1
#
_cell.length_a   1.000
_cell.length_b   1.000
_cell.length_c   1.000
_cell.angle_alpha   90.00
_cell.angle_beta   90.00
_cell.angle_gamma   90.00
#
_symmetry.space_group_name_H-M   'P 1'
#
loop_
_entity.id
_entity.type
_entity.pdbx_description
1 polymer ?
#
loop_
_entity_poly.entity_id
_entity_poly.type
_entity_poly.pdbx_seq_one_letter_code
_entity_poly.pdbx_strand_id
1 'polypeptide(L)'
;MTESDGIDEAIEAMSRVGLTVAGRLGEQLARAREQELRRAQAAEEQQARELQARFDAERAAARAQLAPVMDNRWWDTTTGRDIERVHEAATAWKDHDPAARDAAEVIRDQVQRRYGLDVDNLGADETSVAAALAKAEQDREQAEQERRAGRDENAHAVQLLAEADREDRDREQDVTEENQHPEALREEAGIKYDSAERRQELAASLEGVADREAVQARLSADQDQGTPPSAAVTKGPGRNPKARKTRANGQTKLLQKGMSR
;
A
#
# COMPACT_ATOMS: atom_id res chain seq x y z
N MET A 1 26.68 23.55 -127.75
CA MET A 1 25.57 22.90 -127.03
C MET A 1 26.15 22.35 -125.75
N THR A 2 25.75 23.01 -124.66
CA THR A 2 25.81 22.66 -123.22
C THR A 2 27.12 22.18 -122.60
N GLU A 3 27.87 23.18 -122.20
CA GLU A 3 28.85 23.23 -121.12
C GLU A 3 28.10 23.01 -119.78
N SER A 4 28.11 21.80 -119.21
CA SER A 4 27.55 21.49 -117.88
C SER A 4 28.12 20.19 -117.31
N ASP A 5 29.45 20.03 -117.29
CA ASP A 5 30.07 18.78 -116.77
C ASP A 5 31.08 19.02 -115.64
N GLY A 6 31.42 20.27 -115.30
CA GLY A 6 32.38 20.57 -114.22
C GLY A 6 31.76 21.09 -112.91
N ILE A 7 30.51 21.55 -112.95
CA ILE A 7 29.85 22.15 -111.79
C ILE A 7 29.17 21.06 -110.94
N ASP A 8 28.63 20.01 -111.55
CA ASP A 8 28.05 18.87 -110.82
C ASP A 8 29.11 18.02 -110.10
N GLU A 9 30.31 17.85 -110.67
CA GLU A 9 31.40 17.10 -110.02
C GLU A 9 32.02 17.87 -108.83
N ALA A 10 32.10 19.20 -108.91
CA ALA A 10 32.52 20.04 -107.79
C ALA A 10 31.49 20.07 -106.65
N ILE A 11 30.20 20.04 -106.99
CA ILE A 11 29.11 19.92 -106.02
C ILE A 11 29.07 18.51 -105.40
N GLU A 12 29.33 17.45 -106.16
CA GLU A 12 29.40 16.07 -105.63
C GLU A 12 30.64 15.87 -104.73
N ALA A 13 31.81 16.40 -105.11
CA ALA A 13 33.03 16.36 -104.31
C ALA A 13 32.90 17.17 -103.01
N MET A 14 32.26 18.35 -103.06
CA MET A 14 31.91 19.12 -101.85
C MET A 14 30.89 18.39 -100.98
N SER A 15 29.95 17.63 -101.55
CA SER A 15 28.95 16.87 -100.79
C SER A 15 29.58 15.71 -99.98
N ARG A 16 30.57 15.00 -100.55
CA ARG A 16 31.26 13.88 -99.86
C ARG A 16 32.18 14.35 -98.73
N VAL A 17 32.82 15.51 -98.90
CA VAL A 17 33.62 16.14 -97.84
C VAL A 17 32.72 16.70 -96.74
N GLY A 18 31.58 17.31 -97.10
CA GLY A 18 30.57 17.79 -96.15
C GLY A 18 29.95 16.67 -95.29
N LEU A 19 29.65 15.51 -95.87
CA LEU A 19 29.12 14.33 -95.15
C LEU A 19 30.12 13.75 -94.14
N THR A 20 31.42 13.77 -94.45
CA THR A 20 32.46 13.24 -93.55
C THR A 20 32.71 14.17 -92.36
N VAL A 21 32.67 15.50 -92.59
CA VAL A 21 32.77 16.50 -91.52
C VAL A 21 31.52 16.51 -90.65
N ALA A 22 30.32 16.38 -91.24
CA ALA A 22 29.06 16.25 -90.50
C ALA A 22 29.00 14.96 -89.64
N GLY A 23 29.52 13.83 -90.16
CA GLY A 23 29.60 12.58 -89.39
C GLY A 23 30.48 12.68 -88.15
N ARG A 24 31.64 13.35 -88.25
CA ARG A 24 32.57 13.54 -87.12
C ARG A 24 32.03 14.53 -86.07
N LEU A 25 31.33 15.57 -86.51
CA LEU A 25 30.64 16.51 -85.63
C LEU A 25 29.45 15.86 -84.92
N GLY A 26 28.70 15.00 -85.61
CA GLY A 26 27.61 14.20 -85.04
C GLY A 26 28.08 13.23 -83.97
N GLU A 27 29.21 12.55 -84.19
CA GLU A 27 29.81 11.64 -83.20
C GLU A 27 30.30 12.41 -81.95
N GLN A 28 30.90 13.58 -82.13
CA GLN A 28 31.33 14.42 -81.00
C GLN A 28 30.16 14.95 -80.19
N LEU A 29 29.08 15.37 -80.83
CA LEU A 29 27.83 15.79 -80.16
C LEU A 29 27.16 14.62 -79.41
N ALA A 30 27.15 13.42 -79.99
CA ALA A 30 26.61 12.23 -79.33
C ALA A 30 27.38 11.88 -78.05
N ARG A 31 28.72 11.91 -78.11
CA ARG A 31 29.59 11.68 -76.93
C ARG A 31 29.43 12.77 -75.88
N ALA A 32 29.30 14.04 -76.28
CA ALA A 32 29.07 15.15 -75.36
C ALA A 32 27.75 14.99 -74.60
N ARG A 33 26.65 14.69 -75.32
CA ARG A 33 25.33 14.43 -74.73
C ARG A 33 25.35 13.21 -73.80
N GLU A 34 26.04 12.14 -74.20
CA GLU A 34 26.18 10.95 -73.35
C GLU A 34 26.95 11.26 -72.06
N GLN A 35 28.03 12.04 -72.15
CA GLN A 35 28.78 12.48 -70.96
C GLN A 35 27.93 13.37 -70.05
N GLU A 36 27.12 14.27 -70.59
CA GLU A 36 26.20 15.08 -69.81
C GLU A 36 25.16 14.22 -69.08
N LEU A 37 24.54 13.25 -69.76
CA LEU A 37 23.59 12.32 -69.15
C LEU A 37 24.24 11.48 -68.04
N ARG A 38 25.44 10.95 -68.27
CA ARG A 38 26.18 10.19 -67.25
C ARG A 38 26.57 11.05 -66.05
N ARG A 39 26.96 12.32 -66.28
CA ARG A 39 27.25 13.27 -65.20
C ARG A 39 26.00 13.61 -64.40
N ALA A 40 24.87 13.83 -65.07
CA ALA A 40 23.59 14.06 -64.42
C ALA A 40 23.17 12.85 -63.55
N GLN A 41 23.22 11.63 -64.10
CA GLN A 41 22.94 10.39 -63.36
C GLN A 41 23.89 10.21 -62.17
N ALA A 42 25.20 10.41 -62.36
CA ALA A 42 26.16 10.29 -61.28
C ALA A 42 25.92 11.33 -60.17
N ALA A 43 25.51 12.56 -60.52
CA ALA A 43 25.17 13.59 -59.56
C ALA A 43 23.90 13.23 -58.77
N GLU A 44 22.85 12.72 -59.43
CA GLU A 44 21.63 12.26 -58.77
C GLU A 44 21.92 11.10 -57.80
N GLU A 45 22.70 10.11 -58.21
CA GLU A 45 23.09 9.01 -57.33
C GLU A 45 23.92 9.48 -56.14
N GLN A 46 24.82 10.45 -56.34
CA GLN A 46 25.61 11.05 -55.25
C GLN A 46 24.69 11.76 -54.26
N GLN A 47 23.76 12.59 -54.75
CA GLN A 47 22.77 13.25 -53.91
C GLN A 47 21.91 12.24 -53.13
N ALA A 48 21.46 11.15 -53.78
CA ALA A 48 20.72 10.09 -53.12
C ALA A 48 21.55 9.40 -52.02
N ARG A 49 22.83 9.10 -52.29
CA ARG A 49 23.76 8.55 -51.29
C ARG A 49 23.99 9.50 -50.12
N GLU A 50 24.13 10.80 -50.37
CA GLU A 50 24.30 11.81 -49.33
C GLU A 50 23.08 11.95 -48.43
N LEU A 51 21.87 11.99 -49.03
CA LEU A 51 20.62 12.04 -48.27
C LEU A 51 20.45 10.78 -47.42
N GLN A 52 20.72 9.61 -48.00
CA GLN A 52 20.68 8.34 -47.28
C GLN A 52 21.67 8.32 -46.11
N ALA A 53 22.91 8.76 -46.34
CA ALA A 53 23.92 8.81 -45.28
C ALA A 53 23.54 9.75 -44.13
N ARG A 54 22.91 10.90 -44.43
CA ARG A 54 22.38 11.80 -43.41
C ARG A 54 21.25 11.15 -42.61
N PHE A 55 20.29 10.53 -43.30
CA PHE A 55 19.19 9.82 -42.64
C PHE A 55 19.69 8.68 -41.74
N ASP A 56 20.65 7.89 -42.22
CA ASP A 56 21.24 6.81 -41.44
C ASP A 56 22.02 7.32 -40.21
N ALA A 57 22.70 8.47 -40.35
CA ALA A 57 23.37 9.13 -39.23
C ALA A 57 22.39 9.66 -38.18
N GLU A 58 21.29 10.29 -38.61
CA GLU A 58 20.22 10.74 -37.71
C GLU A 58 19.57 9.57 -36.98
N ARG A 59 19.29 8.47 -37.68
CA ARG A 59 18.77 7.24 -37.07
C ARG A 59 19.75 6.65 -36.05
N ALA A 60 21.05 6.62 -36.36
CA ALA A 60 22.06 6.13 -35.43
C ALA A 60 22.16 7.00 -34.17
N ALA A 61 22.06 8.32 -34.31
CA ALA A 61 22.00 9.23 -33.18
C ALA A 61 20.75 9.02 -32.32
N ALA A 62 19.58 8.82 -32.95
CA ALA A 62 18.34 8.49 -32.24
C ALA A 62 18.48 7.17 -31.45
N ARG A 63 19.03 6.11 -32.07
CA ARG A 63 19.31 4.84 -31.37
C ARG A 63 20.21 5.03 -30.16
N ALA A 64 21.26 5.83 -30.28
CA ALA A 64 22.17 6.09 -29.17
C ALA A 64 21.47 6.80 -28.00
N GLN A 65 20.52 7.71 -28.29
CA GLN A 65 19.71 8.38 -27.26
C GLN A 65 18.71 7.44 -26.59
N LEU A 66 18.20 6.44 -27.32
CA LEU A 66 17.23 5.46 -26.81
C LEU A 66 17.87 4.26 -26.11
N ALA A 67 19.14 3.98 -26.34
CA ALA A 67 19.84 2.83 -25.74
C ALA A 67 19.71 2.73 -24.20
N PRO A 68 19.76 3.83 -23.41
CA PRO A 68 19.60 3.77 -21.95
C PRO A 68 18.22 3.26 -21.48
N VAL A 69 17.17 3.42 -22.28
CA VAL A 69 15.79 3.00 -21.94
C VAL A 69 15.69 1.50 -21.69
N MET A 70 16.55 0.72 -22.36
CA MET A 70 16.60 -0.73 -22.21
C MET A 70 17.22 -1.18 -20.88
N ASP A 71 17.87 -0.27 -20.15
CA ASP A 71 18.58 -0.57 -18.93
C ASP A 71 17.75 -0.17 -17.71
N ASN A 72 17.44 -1.12 -16.82
CA ASN A 72 16.59 -0.86 -15.67
C ASN A 72 17.19 0.19 -14.71
N ARG A 73 18.53 0.27 -14.60
CA ARG A 73 19.18 1.25 -13.70
C ARG A 73 18.97 2.69 -14.13
N TRP A 74 18.76 2.94 -15.43
CA TRP A 74 18.47 4.29 -15.92
C TRP A 74 17.15 4.77 -15.32
N TRP A 75 16.14 3.92 -15.32
CA TRP A 75 14.83 4.23 -14.79
C TRP A 75 14.79 4.49 -13.27
N ASP A 76 15.77 4.00 -12.52
CA ASP A 76 15.89 4.26 -11.08
C ASP A 76 16.38 5.68 -10.77
N THR A 77 17.01 6.35 -11.75
CA THR A 77 17.64 7.67 -11.59
C THR A 77 17.11 8.74 -12.55
N THR A 78 16.25 8.35 -13.49
CA THR A 78 15.77 9.23 -14.56
C THR A 78 14.75 10.26 -14.08
N THR A 79 14.72 11.42 -14.71
CA THR A 79 13.73 12.46 -14.43
C THR A 79 12.56 12.40 -15.42
N GLY A 80 11.41 13.00 -15.07
CA GLY A 80 10.27 13.10 -16.00
C GLY A 80 10.63 13.74 -17.34
N ARG A 81 11.49 14.77 -17.33
CA ARG A 81 11.97 15.44 -18.55
C ARG A 81 12.84 14.53 -19.43
N ASP A 82 13.61 13.63 -18.81
CA ASP A 82 14.41 12.66 -19.55
C ASP A 82 13.51 11.61 -20.20
N ILE A 83 12.46 11.17 -19.51
CA ILE A 83 11.41 10.27 -20.04
C ILE A 83 10.70 10.93 -21.24
N GLU A 84 10.30 12.20 -21.12
CA GLU A 84 9.68 12.95 -22.21
C GLU A 84 10.57 12.99 -23.46
N ARG A 85 11.85 13.31 -23.28
CA ARG A 85 12.81 13.40 -24.40
C ARG A 85 12.99 12.07 -25.12
N VAL A 86 13.16 10.97 -24.38
CA VAL A 86 13.32 9.65 -25.02
C VAL A 86 12.01 9.16 -25.62
N HIS A 87 10.86 9.53 -25.05
CA HIS A 87 9.55 9.22 -25.62
C HIS A 87 9.31 9.95 -26.94
N GLU A 88 9.65 11.24 -27.02
CA GLU A 88 9.58 12.03 -28.25
C GLU A 88 10.47 11.43 -29.34
N ALA A 89 11.72 11.12 -29.00
CA ALA A 89 12.67 10.48 -29.93
C ALA A 89 12.17 9.10 -30.40
N ALA A 90 11.63 8.28 -29.50
CA ALA A 90 11.08 6.98 -29.85
C ALA A 90 9.85 7.12 -30.77
N THR A 91 8.95 8.04 -30.47
CA THR A 91 7.74 8.28 -31.27
C THR A 91 8.05 8.82 -32.66
N ALA A 92 9.04 9.71 -32.79
CA ALA A 92 9.46 10.23 -34.08
C ALA A 92 10.06 9.14 -35.01
N TRP A 93 10.74 8.15 -34.42
CA TRP A 93 11.51 7.16 -35.19
C TRP A 93 10.89 5.76 -35.26
N LYS A 94 9.85 5.46 -34.48
CA LYS A 94 9.25 4.11 -34.39
C LYS A 94 8.79 3.50 -35.72
N ASP A 95 8.44 4.31 -36.72
CA ASP A 95 8.00 3.82 -38.03
C ASP A 95 9.17 3.48 -38.95
N HIS A 96 10.35 4.05 -38.68
CA HIS A 96 11.53 3.98 -39.53
C HIS A 96 12.66 3.13 -38.93
N ASP A 97 12.55 2.75 -37.65
CA ASP A 97 13.56 2.01 -36.92
C ASP A 97 12.94 1.02 -35.90
N PRO A 98 13.20 -0.29 -36.03
CA PRO A 98 12.70 -1.28 -35.08
C PRO A 98 13.19 -1.03 -33.65
N ALA A 99 14.44 -0.59 -33.45
CA ALA A 99 14.96 -0.33 -32.10
C ALA A 99 14.24 0.82 -31.41
N ALA A 100 13.78 1.82 -32.19
CA ALA A 100 12.99 2.93 -31.67
C ALA A 100 11.56 2.49 -31.32
N ARG A 101 10.98 1.57 -32.09
CA ARG A 101 9.69 0.96 -31.77
C ARG A 101 9.74 0.16 -30.47
N ASP A 102 10.75 -0.68 -30.32
CA ASP A 102 10.97 -1.45 -29.09
C ASP A 102 11.13 -0.51 -27.88
N ALA A 103 11.88 0.59 -28.05
CA ALA A 103 12.03 1.60 -27.01
C ALA A 103 10.70 2.27 -26.65
N ALA A 104 9.86 2.61 -27.63
CA ALA A 104 8.54 3.19 -27.38
C ALA A 104 7.65 2.24 -26.56
N GLU A 105 7.68 0.94 -26.85
CA GLU A 105 6.92 -0.07 -26.10
C GLU A 105 7.42 -0.20 -24.66
N VAL A 106 8.74 -0.26 -24.45
CA VAL A 106 9.34 -0.30 -23.11
C VAL A 106 9.00 0.96 -22.31
N ILE A 107 9.06 2.13 -22.94
CA ILE A 107 8.69 3.39 -22.28
C ILE A 107 7.24 3.35 -21.83
N ARG A 108 6.32 2.93 -22.70
CA ARG A 108 4.89 2.82 -22.37
C ARG A 108 4.65 1.90 -21.19
N ASP A 109 5.22 0.69 -21.23
CA ASP A 109 5.04 -0.30 -20.17
C ASP A 109 5.62 0.17 -18.84
N GLN A 110 6.82 0.76 -18.85
CA GLN A 110 7.46 1.27 -17.64
C GLN A 110 6.72 2.47 -17.05
N VAL A 111 6.24 3.39 -17.89
CA VAL A 111 5.48 4.56 -17.42
C VAL A 111 4.13 4.13 -16.83
N GLN A 112 3.43 3.19 -17.47
CA GLN A 112 2.21 2.62 -16.95
C GLN A 112 2.43 1.90 -15.61
N ARG A 113 3.49 1.09 -15.49
CA ARG A 113 3.76 0.33 -14.26
C ARG A 113 4.19 1.20 -13.08
N ARG A 114 5.01 2.22 -13.33
CA ARG A 114 5.62 3.05 -12.27
C ARG A 114 4.75 4.23 -11.86
N TYR A 115 4.04 4.81 -12.82
CA TYR A 115 3.29 6.06 -12.64
C TYR A 115 1.80 5.91 -12.93
N GLY A 116 1.35 4.76 -13.45
CA GLY A 116 -0.07 4.54 -13.77
C GLY A 116 -0.56 5.32 -15.00
N LEU A 117 0.34 5.91 -15.78
CA LEU A 117 0.02 6.77 -16.92
C LEU A 117 0.13 6.00 -18.24
N ASP A 118 -0.90 6.08 -19.08
CA ASP A 118 -0.87 5.56 -20.44
C ASP A 118 -0.39 6.64 -21.41
N VAL A 119 0.83 6.48 -21.91
CA VAL A 119 1.53 7.47 -22.75
C VAL A 119 0.87 7.62 -24.13
N ASP A 120 0.23 6.56 -24.64
CA ASP A 120 -0.49 6.59 -25.92
C ASP A 120 -1.88 7.22 -25.78
N ASN A 121 -2.36 7.35 -24.54
CA ASN A 121 -3.70 7.82 -24.21
C ASN A 121 -3.68 9.06 -23.28
N LEU A 122 -2.59 9.83 -23.34
CA LEU A 122 -2.47 11.14 -22.68
C LEU A 122 -3.51 12.15 -23.20
N GLY A 123 -4.14 11.85 -24.34
CA GLY A 123 -5.18 12.63 -25.01
C GLY A 123 -6.60 12.06 -24.91
N ALA A 124 -6.92 11.26 -23.89
CA ALA A 124 -8.32 11.00 -23.57
C ALA A 124 -8.97 12.32 -23.15
N ASP A 125 -9.67 12.98 -24.08
CA ASP A 125 -10.58 14.13 -23.98
C ASP A 125 -10.32 15.14 -22.83
N GLU A 126 -10.20 16.44 -23.10
CA GLU A 126 -9.99 17.45 -22.05
C GLU A 126 -11.04 17.38 -20.92
N THR A 127 -12.24 16.87 -21.24
CA THR A 127 -13.30 16.52 -20.28
C THR A 127 -12.97 15.33 -19.37
N SER A 128 -12.23 14.32 -19.86
CA SER A 128 -11.77 13.16 -19.10
C SER A 128 -10.62 13.52 -18.16
N VAL A 129 -9.71 14.39 -18.61
CA VAL A 129 -8.66 14.97 -17.75
C VAL A 129 -9.31 15.85 -16.67
N ALA A 130 -10.28 16.69 -17.03
CA ALA A 130 -11.03 17.48 -16.06
C ALA A 130 -11.82 16.60 -15.07
N ALA A 131 -12.43 15.50 -15.53
CA ALA A 131 -13.13 14.54 -14.67
C ALA A 131 -12.16 13.76 -13.75
N ALA A 132 -10.98 13.40 -14.24
CA ALA A 132 -9.94 12.74 -13.46
C ALA A 132 -9.35 13.69 -12.40
N LEU A 133 -9.12 14.97 -12.75
CA LEU A 133 -8.72 16.00 -11.79
C LEU A 133 -9.81 16.26 -10.75
N ALA A 134 -11.08 16.40 -11.17
CA ALA A 134 -12.19 16.60 -10.25
C ALA A 134 -12.36 15.42 -9.29
N LYS A 135 -12.21 14.18 -9.79
CA LYS A 135 -12.22 12.99 -8.95
C LYS A 135 -11.02 12.95 -7.99
N ALA A 136 -9.82 13.27 -8.48
CA ALA A 136 -8.62 13.33 -7.64
C ALA A 136 -8.65 14.47 -6.62
N GLU A 137 -9.43 15.52 -6.86
CA GLU A 137 -9.72 16.58 -5.90
C GLU A 137 -10.72 16.12 -4.85
N GLN A 138 -11.82 15.49 -5.26
CA GLN A 138 -12.79 14.87 -4.34
C GLN A 138 -12.17 13.80 -3.43
N ASP A 139 -11.34 12.91 -3.99
CA ASP A 139 -10.64 11.88 -3.22
C ASP A 139 -9.67 12.51 -2.20
N ARG A 140 -9.01 13.63 -2.57
CA ARG A 140 -8.13 14.38 -1.65
C ARG A 140 -8.90 15.08 -0.55
N GLU A 141 -10.02 15.73 -0.88
CA GLU A 141 -10.91 16.36 0.10
C GLU A 141 -11.48 15.34 1.07
N GLN A 142 -11.91 14.18 0.57
CA GLN A 142 -12.42 13.09 1.40
C GLN A 142 -11.33 12.53 2.32
N ALA A 143 -10.12 12.28 1.80
CA ALA A 143 -8.98 11.87 2.61
C ALA A 143 -8.57 12.94 3.64
N GLU A 144 -8.75 14.22 3.34
CA GLU A 144 -8.57 15.30 4.32
C GLU A 144 -9.65 15.31 5.40
N GLN A 145 -10.90 15.10 5.02
CA GLN A 145 -12.02 15.01 5.96
C GLN A 145 -11.86 13.80 6.89
N GLU A 146 -11.49 12.63 6.35
CA GLU A 146 -11.21 11.43 7.13
C GLU A 146 -10.02 11.64 8.08
N ARG A 147 -8.95 12.30 7.62
CA ARG A 147 -7.81 12.66 8.50
C ARG A 147 -8.20 13.65 9.59
N ARG A 148 -9.09 14.62 9.31
CA ARG A 148 -9.60 15.56 10.31
C ARG A 148 -10.49 14.85 11.32
N ALA A 149 -11.44 14.05 10.86
CA ALA A 149 -12.30 13.22 11.71
C ALA A 149 -11.46 12.30 12.60
N GLY A 150 -10.46 11.60 12.04
CA GLY A 150 -9.55 10.76 12.81
C GLY A 150 -8.69 11.52 13.82
N ARG A 151 -8.33 12.78 13.54
CA ARG A 151 -7.64 13.65 14.52
C ARG A 151 -8.57 14.05 15.66
N ASP A 152 -9.81 14.41 15.36
CA ASP A 152 -10.80 14.80 16.35
C ASP A 152 -11.19 13.61 17.24
N GLU A 153 -11.40 12.42 16.65
CA GLU A 153 -11.63 11.17 17.37
C GLU A 153 -10.44 10.81 18.26
N ASN A 154 -9.21 10.93 17.77
CA ASN A 154 -8.01 10.67 18.56
C ASN A 154 -7.87 11.70 19.71
N ALA A 155 -8.15 12.97 19.45
CA ALA A 155 -8.17 13.99 20.51
C ALA A 155 -9.22 13.66 21.58
N HIS A 156 -10.40 13.19 21.19
CA HIS A 156 -11.43 12.75 22.13
C HIS A 156 -11.01 11.51 22.93
N ALA A 157 -10.38 10.52 22.28
CA ALA A 157 -9.84 9.34 22.95
C ALA A 157 -8.76 9.71 23.98
N VAL A 158 -7.85 10.63 23.65
CA VAL A 158 -6.84 11.15 24.58
C VAL A 158 -7.49 11.84 25.78
N GLN A 159 -8.56 12.62 25.57
CA GLN A 159 -9.30 13.25 26.68
C GLN A 159 -9.96 12.23 27.61
N LEU A 160 -10.60 11.20 27.05
CA LEU A 160 -11.23 10.14 27.83
C LEU A 160 -10.20 9.33 28.64
N LEU A 161 -9.06 8.99 28.02
CA LEU A 161 -7.95 8.32 28.73
C LEU A 161 -7.40 9.20 29.86
N ALA A 162 -7.19 10.49 29.62
CA ALA A 162 -6.72 11.40 30.65
C ALA A 162 -7.71 11.58 31.81
N GLU A 163 -9.01 11.44 31.57
CA GLU A 163 -10.04 11.44 32.61
C GLU A 163 -10.04 10.12 33.40
N ALA A 164 -9.97 8.98 32.72
CA ALA A 164 -9.83 7.68 33.37
C ALA A 164 -8.55 7.62 34.24
N ASP A 165 -7.42 8.10 33.73
CA ASP A 165 -6.15 8.19 34.48
C ASP A 165 -6.23 9.15 35.67
N ARG A 166 -7.13 10.15 35.66
CA ARG A 166 -7.40 11.00 36.82
C ARG A 166 -8.20 10.21 37.86
N GLU A 167 -9.31 9.62 37.43
CA GLU A 167 -10.18 8.86 38.32
C GLU A 167 -9.45 7.67 38.98
N ASP A 168 -8.61 6.96 38.23
CA ASP A 168 -7.81 5.87 38.78
C ASP A 168 -6.79 6.36 39.81
N ARG A 169 -6.15 7.52 39.56
CA ARG A 169 -5.24 8.14 40.55
C ARG A 169 -5.98 8.62 41.80
N ASP A 170 -7.18 9.15 41.65
CA ASP A 170 -8.00 9.60 42.77
C ASP A 170 -8.44 8.39 43.61
N ARG A 171 -8.89 7.30 42.97
CA ARG A 171 -9.17 6.03 43.67
C ARG A 171 -7.94 5.44 44.35
N GLU A 172 -6.78 5.47 43.68
CA GLU A 172 -5.53 5.01 44.29
C GLU A 172 -5.14 5.87 45.49
N GLN A 173 -5.34 7.19 45.43
CA GLN A 173 -5.12 8.10 46.55
C GLN A 173 -6.10 7.83 47.68
N ASP A 174 -7.40 7.72 47.41
CA ASP A 174 -8.42 7.38 48.42
C ASP A 174 -8.06 6.06 49.13
N VAL A 175 -7.72 5.02 48.37
CA VAL A 175 -7.30 3.73 48.93
C VAL A 175 -6.01 3.90 49.73
N THR A 176 -5.05 4.71 49.27
CA THR A 176 -3.80 4.94 49.98
C THR A 176 -4.04 5.69 51.28
N GLU A 177 -4.84 6.75 51.26
CA GLU A 177 -5.23 7.57 52.42
C GLU A 177 -6.01 6.76 53.45
N GLU A 178 -7.00 5.98 53.02
CA GLU A 178 -7.72 5.05 53.89
C GLU A 178 -6.72 4.07 54.55
N ASN A 179 -5.76 3.55 53.78
CA ASN A 179 -4.75 2.63 54.28
C ASN A 179 -3.58 3.28 55.05
N GLN A 180 -3.47 4.61 55.15
CA GLN A 180 -2.38 5.29 55.89
C GLN A 180 -2.45 5.03 57.40
N HIS A 181 -3.64 4.74 57.92
CA HIS A 181 -3.86 4.44 59.34
C HIS A 181 -4.42 3.04 59.54
N PRO A 182 -3.63 1.99 59.23
CA PRO A 182 -4.11 0.61 59.30
C PRO A 182 -4.42 0.17 60.73
N GLU A 183 -3.82 0.80 61.74
CA GLU A 183 -4.13 0.56 63.16
C GLU A 183 -5.50 1.12 63.53
N ALA A 184 -5.81 2.35 63.12
CA ALA A 184 -7.12 2.98 63.36
C ALA A 184 -8.25 2.22 62.65
N LEU A 185 -8.05 1.79 61.40
CA LEU A 185 -9.00 0.95 60.68
C LEU A 185 -9.24 -0.40 61.37
N ARG A 186 -8.19 -1.02 61.92
CA ARG A 186 -8.30 -2.29 62.65
C ARG A 186 -9.04 -2.12 63.97
N GLU A 187 -8.80 -1.01 64.66
CA GLU A 187 -9.49 -0.66 65.90
C GLU A 187 -10.97 -0.37 65.64
N GLU A 188 -11.29 0.46 64.63
CA GLU A 188 -12.65 0.75 64.21
C GLU A 188 -13.39 -0.52 63.75
N ALA A 189 -12.75 -1.39 62.98
CA ALA A 189 -13.32 -2.68 62.57
C ALA A 189 -13.56 -3.59 63.78
N GLY A 190 -12.67 -3.58 64.78
CA GLY A 190 -12.85 -4.29 66.04
C GLY A 190 -14.05 -3.78 66.84
N ILE A 191 -14.21 -2.45 66.93
CA ILE A 191 -15.33 -1.78 67.61
C ILE A 191 -16.66 -2.07 66.89
N LYS A 192 -16.70 -1.96 65.56
CA LYS A 192 -17.89 -2.28 64.75
C LYS A 192 -18.26 -3.75 64.86
N TYR A 193 -17.27 -4.64 64.85
CA TYR A 193 -17.50 -6.06 65.11
C TYR A 193 -18.12 -6.20 66.51
N ASP A 194 -17.47 -5.79 67.59
CA ASP A 194 -18.01 -5.99 68.95
C ASP A 194 -19.15 -5.04 69.37
N SER A 195 -19.79 -4.34 68.41
CA SER A 195 -20.86 -3.38 68.67
C SER A 195 -22.16 -4.05 69.15
N ALA A 196 -22.89 -3.35 70.01
CA ALA A 196 -24.20 -3.81 70.49
C ALA A 196 -25.23 -3.78 69.35
N GLU A 197 -25.10 -2.83 68.44
CA GLU A 197 -25.91 -2.63 67.26
C GLU A 197 -25.84 -3.84 66.33
N ARG A 198 -24.63 -4.35 66.02
CA ARG A 198 -24.46 -5.57 65.20
C ARG A 198 -25.10 -6.80 65.85
N ARG A 199 -25.04 -6.91 67.17
CA ARG A 199 -25.72 -7.98 67.92
C ARG A 199 -27.24 -7.85 67.89
N GLN A 200 -27.77 -6.63 67.94
CA GLN A 200 -29.20 -6.36 67.83
C GLN A 200 -29.72 -6.68 66.42
N GLU A 201 -28.98 -6.31 65.37
CA GLU A 201 -29.31 -6.66 63.99
C GLU A 201 -29.33 -8.18 63.77
N LEU A 202 -28.32 -8.89 64.31
CA LEU A 202 -28.30 -10.35 64.28
C LEU A 202 -29.51 -10.94 65.01
N ALA A 203 -29.86 -10.41 66.18
CA ALA A 203 -31.04 -10.84 66.93
C ALA A 203 -32.34 -10.62 66.13
N ALA A 204 -32.50 -9.44 65.53
CA ALA A 204 -33.64 -9.09 64.70
C ALA A 204 -33.76 -10.01 63.47
N SER A 205 -32.63 -10.37 62.84
CA SER A 205 -32.62 -11.28 61.69
C SER A 205 -33.07 -12.71 62.02
N LEU A 206 -32.96 -13.11 63.29
CA LEU A 206 -33.33 -14.44 63.77
C LEU A 206 -34.74 -14.49 64.37
N GLU A 207 -35.37 -13.33 64.56
CA GLU A 207 -36.73 -13.22 65.08
C GLU A 207 -37.73 -13.84 64.10
N GLY A 208 -38.52 -14.82 64.57
CA GLY A 208 -39.46 -15.58 63.74
C GLY A 208 -38.88 -16.79 63.00
N VAL A 209 -37.55 -16.94 62.93
CA VAL A 209 -36.86 -18.12 62.38
C VAL A 209 -36.51 -19.12 63.47
N ALA A 210 -36.09 -18.63 64.64
CA ALA A 210 -35.76 -19.43 65.82
C ALA A 210 -36.58 -18.98 67.03
N ASP A 211 -36.75 -19.88 67.99
CA ASP A 211 -37.36 -19.58 69.28
C ASP A 211 -36.44 -18.67 70.11
N ARG A 212 -37.06 -17.90 71.01
CA ARG A 212 -36.37 -16.84 71.78
C ARG A 212 -35.16 -17.35 72.56
N GLU A 213 -35.23 -18.58 73.06
CA GLU A 213 -34.15 -19.21 73.81
C GLU A 213 -32.96 -19.58 72.91
N ALA A 214 -33.20 -20.11 71.70
CA ALA A 214 -32.16 -20.36 70.71
C ALA A 214 -31.49 -19.07 70.20
N VAL A 215 -32.26 -17.98 70.04
CA VAL A 215 -31.69 -16.66 69.67
C VAL A 215 -30.75 -16.16 70.77
N GLN A 216 -31.15 -16.25 72.05
CA GLN A 216 -30.31 -15.85 73.18
C GLN A 216 -29.03 -16.71 73.28
N ALA A 217 -29.15 -18.03 73.16
CA ALA A 217 -28.00 -18.93 73.17
C ALA A 217 -27.01 -18.61 72.03
N ARG A 218 -27.52 -18.23 70.85
CA ARG A 218 -26.71 -17.81 69.70
C ARG A 218 -25.97 -16.51 69.96
N LEU A 219 -26.63 -15.51 70.57
CA LEU A 219 -26.00 -14.22 70.91
C LEU A 219 -24.91 -14.39 71.97
N SER A 220 -25.15 -15.21 73.00
CA SER A 220 -24.12 -15.56 73.99
C SER A 220 -22.93 -16.26 73.35
N ALA A 221 -23.19 -17.21 72.44
CA ALA A 221 -22.12 -17.89 71.72
C ALA A 221 -21.33 -16.95 70.78
N ASP A 222 -21.99 -15.99 70.12
CA ASP A 222 -21.32 -14.98 69.28
C ASP A 222 -20.42 -14.06 70.12
N GLN A 223 -20.85 -13.68 71.33
CA GLN A 223 -20.08 -12.89 72.26
C GLN A 223 -18.86 -13.66 72.82
N ASP A 224 -19.04 -14.91 73.24
CA ASP A 224 -17.99 -15.68 73.91
C ASP A 224 -17.03 -16.39 72.94
N GLN A 225 -17.49 -16.72 71.73
CA GLN A 225 -16.76 -17.54 70.75
C GLN A 225 -16.52 -16.82 69.41
N GLY A 226 -16.96 -15.57 69.27
CA GLY A 226 -16.73 -14.77 68.07
C GLY A 226 -15.24 -14.55 67.83
N THR A 227 -14.74 -14.97 66.66
CA THR A 227 -13.37 -14.66 66.23
C THR A 227 -13.39 -13.37 65.40
N PRO A 228 -12.77 -12.27 65.86
CA PRO A 228 -12.75 -11.04 65.09
C PRO A 228 -11.96 -11.22 63.78
N PRO A 229 -12.28 -10.45 62.72
CA PRO A 229 -11.62 -10.58 61.42
C PRO A 229 -10.09 -10.52 61.51
N SER A 230 -9.53 -9.65 62.35
CA SER A 230 -8.08 -9.54 62.57
C SER A 230 -7.42 -10.82 63.11
N ALA A 231 -8.13 -11.59 63.94
CA ALA A 231 -7.68 -12.87 64.47
C ALA A 231 -7.92 -14.04 63.49
N ALA A 232 -8.83 -13.87 62.52
CA ALA A 232 -9.10 -14.88 61.49
C ALA A 232 -7.99 -14.95 60.44
N VAL A 233 -7.40 -13.82 60.03
CA VAL A 233 -6.33 -13.79 59.01
C VAL A 233 -5.00 -14.34 59.55
N THR A 234 -4.77 -14.24 60.87
CA THR A 234 -3.54 -14.77 61.51
C THR A 234 -3.60 -16.29 61.72
N LYS A 235 -4.80 -16.85 61.81
CA LYS A 235 -5.02 -18.30 61.78
C LYS A 235 -5.09 -18.76 60.31
N GLY A 236 -3.93 -19.13 59.74
CA GLY A 236 -3.90 -19.84 58.45
C GLY A 236 -4.83 -21.07 58.45
N PRO A 237 -5.26 -21.60 57.28
CA PRO A 237 -6.31 -22.62 57.20
C PRO A 237 -5.94 -23.85 58.02
N GLY A 238 -6.45 -23.90 59.25
CA GLY A 238 -6.27 -25.02 60.16
C GLY A 238 -7.05 -26.21 59.62
N ARG A 239 -6.42 -27.40 59.61
CA ARG A 239 -7.04 -28.66 59.17
C ARG A 239 -8.47 -28.76 59.69
N ASN A 240 -9.42 -28.85 58.76
CA ASN A 240 -10.83 -29.03 59.09
C ASN A 240 -10.99 -30.18 60.09
N PRO A 241 -11.74 -29.98 61.20
CA PRO A 241 -11.94 -31.02 62.19
C PRO A 241 -12.67 -32.20 61.52
N LYS A 242 -12.02 -33.36 61.47
CA LYS A 242 -12.63 -34.60 60.98
C LYS A 242 -13.75 -35.01 61.93
N ALA A 243 -14.96 -35.13 61.39
CA ALA A 243 -16.12 -35.63 62.13
C ALA A 243 -15.79 -36.98 62.79
N ARG A 244 -15.98 -37.07 64.11
CA ARG A 244 -15.74 -38.28 64.89
C ARG A 244 -16.85 -39.28 64.57
N LYS A 245 -16.50 -40.41 63.94
CA LYS A 245 -17.42 -41.50 63.65
C LYS A 245 -17.97 -42.06 64.97
N THR A 246 -19.24 -41.82 65.27
CA THR A 246 -19.95 -42.52 66.34
C THR A 246 -20.16 -43.98 65.92
N ARG A 247 -19.64 -44.92 66.70
CA ARG A 247 -19.98 -46.35 66.54
C ARG A 247 -21.40 -46.55 67.07
N ALA A 248 -22.35 -46.74 66.17
CA ALA A 248 -23.70 -47.18 66.53
C ALA A 248 -23.64 -48.64 67.01
N ASN A 249 -24.00 -48.86 68.27
CA ASN A 249 -24.26 -50.19 68.82
C ASN A 249 -25.79 -50.36 68.89
N GLY A 250 -26.33 -51.34 68.16
CA GLY A 250 -27.73 -51.75 68.31
C GLY A 250 -28.38 -52.24 67.03
N GLN A 251 -28.29 -53.55 66.76
CA GLN A 251 -29.37 -54.26 66.07
C GLN A 251 -29.58 -55.63 66.70
N THR A 252 -30.64 -55.68 67.50
CA THR A 252 -31.38 -56.87 67.93
C THR A 252 -31.87 -57.64 66.70
N LYS A 253 -31.41 -58.89 66.52
CA LYS A 253 -32.03 -59.84 65.59
C LYS A 253 -33.22 -60.49 66.27
N LEU A 254 -34.43 -60.10 65.84
CA LEU A 254 -35.66 -60.81 66.15
C LEU A 254 -35.77 -62.07 65.27
N LEU A 255 -36.10 -63.18 65.92
CA LEU A 255 -36.42 -64.48 65.34
C LEU A 255 -37.57 -64.38 64.31
N GLN A 256 -37.43 -65.08 63.18
CA GLN A 256 -38.59 -65.62 62.48
C GLN A 256 -38.49 -67.15 62.38
N LYS A 257 -39.56 -67.74 62.89
CA LYS A 257 -39.95 -69.13 63.08
C LYS A 257 -40.15 -69.87 61.74
N GLY A 258 -39.73 -71.13 61.68
CA GLY A 258 -40.19 -72.08 60.66
C GLY A 258 -39.49 -73.45 60.68
N MET A 259 -40.26 -74.49 61.04
CA MET A 259 -40.05 -75.93 60.78
C MET A 259 -39.00 -76.66 61.64
N SER A 260 -39.21 -77.86 62.19
CA SER A 260 -40.30 -78.84 62.13
C SER A 260 -40.02 -79.96 63.15
N ARG A 261 -41.11 -80.57 63.63
CA ARG A 261 -41.26 -81.86 64.35
C ARG A 261 -40.93 -81.89 65.84
#